data_AF-A0A953TCE8-F1
#
_entry.id   AF-A0A953TCE8-F1
#
_cell.length_a   1.000
_cell.length_b   1.000
_cell.length_c   1.000
_cell.angle_alpha   90.00
_cell.angle_beta   90.00
_cell.angle_gamma   90.00
#
_symmetry.space_group_name_H-M   'P 1'
#
loop_
_entity.id
_entity.type
_entity.pdbx_description
1 polymer ?
#
loop_
_entity_poly.entity_id
_entity_poly.type
_entity_poly.pdbx_seq_one_letter_code
_entity_poly.pdbx_strand_id
1 'polypeptide(L)'
;MACCGKKRAAERLARGQSQPPAKPAPLSPPPPAPIVRPVRPAPPAPVSVTTPRYPVAMGPAAATQTVAPPDNHPPDPPTADIEFEYTGNGRLTVTGPITGTVYYFTAGGESVTVHGSDASSLESVPGLKIAP
;
A
#
# COMPACT_ATOMS: atom_id res chain seq x y z
N MET A 1 -85.96 14.71 -26.60
CA MET A 1 -84.50 14.52 -26.84
C MET A 1 -83.78 15.09 -25.62
N ALA A 2 -83.59 14.31 -24.56
CA ALA A 2 -82.50 13.35 -24.33
C ALA A 2 -81.15 14.00 -24.03
N CYS A 3 -80.52 13.54 -22.93
CA CYS A 3 -79.10 13.63 -22.56
C CYS A 3 -78.66 14.72 -21.57
N CYS A 4 -79.11 14.63 -20.32
CA CYS A 4 -78.47 15.24 -19.16
C CYS A 4 -78.05 14.12 -18.20
N GLY A 5 -76.76 13.75 -18.09
CA GLY A 5 -76.37 12.75 -17.07
C GLY A 5 -75.04 11.97 -17.16
N LYS A 6 -74.01 12.36 -17.92
CA LYS A 6 -72.78 11.51 -18.04
C LYS A 6 -71.42 12.22 -17.90
N LYS A 7 -71.30 13.31 -17.16
CA LYS A 7 -70.03 14.08 -17.07
C LYS A 7 -69.52 14.44 -15.67
N ARG A 8 -69.80 13.63 -14.63
CA ARG A 8 -69.29 13.89 -13.26
C ARG A 8 -68.52 12.76 -12.58
N ALA A 9 -68.33 11.60 -13.23
CA ALA A 9 -67.65 10.46 -12.60
C ALA A 9 -66.12 10.44 -12.81
N ALA A 10 -65.60 11.03 -13.89
CA ALA A 10 -64.18 10.88 -14.26
C ALA A 10 -63.21 11.78 -13.45
N GLU A 11 -63.69 12.87 -12.84
CA GLU A 11 -62.79 13.88 -12.26
C GLU A 11 -62.35 13.59 -10.80
N ARG A 12 -63.07 12.73 -10.06
CA ARG A 12 -62.71 12.42 -8.65
C ARG A 12 -61.59 11.37 -8.50
N LEU A 13 -61.16 10.71 -9.57
CA LEU A 13 -60.04 9.76 -9.54
C LEU A 13 -58.65 10.43 -9.69
N ALA A 14 -58.58 11.68 -10.14
CA ALA A 14 -57.29 12.35 -10.40
C ALA A 14 -56.72 13.16 -9.21
N ARG A 15 -57.52 13.42 -8.16
CA ARG A 15 -57.09 14.25 -7.00
C ARG A 15 -56.49 13.46 -5.83
N GLY A 16 -56.36 12.14 -5.93
CA GLY A 16 -55.93 11.28 -4.82
C GLY A 16 -54.43 11.05 -4.67
N GLN A 17 -53.57 11.51 -5.59
CA GLN A 17 -52.15 11.12 -5.64
C GLN A 17 -51.14 12.26 -5.49
N SER A 18 -51.56 13.43 -5.03
CA SER A 18 -50.65 14.57 -4.80
C SER A 18 -50.20 14.68 -3.36
N GLN A 19 -49.75 13.58 -2.74
CA GLN A 19 -49.02 13.67 -1.49
C GLN A 19 -47.52 13.76 -1.85
N PRO A 20 -46.87 14.93 -1.67
CA PRO A 20 -45.45 15.05 -1.95
C PRO A 20 -44.68 14.08 -1.04
N PRO A 21 -43.60 13.45 -1.54
CA PRO A 21 -42.81 12.52 -0.74
C PRO A 21 -42.34 13.25 0.52
N ALA A 22 -42.64 12.65 1.68
CA ALA A 22 -42.18 13.15 2.95
C ALA A 22 -40.66 13.36 2.88
N LYS A 23 -40.23 14.60 3.07
CA LYS A 23 -38.81 14.97 3.09
C LYS A 23 -38.12 14.06 4.12
N PRO A 24 -37.06 13.31 3.75
CA PRO A 24 -36.34 12.45 4.68
C PRO A 24 -35.93 13.28 5.90
N ALA A 25 -36.24 12.77 7.10
CA ALA A 25 -35.77 13.39 8.32
C ALA A 25 -34.23 13.54 8.24
N PRO A 26 -33.67 14.69 8.66
CA PRO A 26 -32.23 14.86 8.67
C PRO A 26 -31.61 13.77 9.55
N LEU A 27 -30.73 12.98 8.95
CA LEU A 27 -29.92 12.00 9.66
C LEU A 27 -29.20 12.72 10.81
N SER A 28 -29.38 12.23 12.03
CA SER A 28 -28.65 12.72 13.18
C SER A 28 -27.15 12.69 12.86
N PRO A 29 -26.39 13.76 13.18
CA PRO A 29 -24.95 13.75 12.93
C PRO A 29 -24.31 12.58 13.67
N PRO A 30 -23.33 11.89 13.07
CA PRO A 30 -22.63 10.82 13.73
C PRO A 30 -21.94 11.34 15.00
N PRO A 31 -21.83 10.52 16.06
CA PRO A 31 -21.10 10.91 17.25
C PRO A 31 -19.64 11.26 16.89
N PRO A 32 -19.03 12.23 17.60
CA PRO A 32 -17.64 12.61 17.34
C PRO A 32 -16.72 11.40 17.52
N ALA A 33 -15.84 11.19 16.54
CA ALA A 33 -14.86 10.12 16.61
C ALA A 33 -13.95 10.28 17.84
N PRO A 34 -13.55 9.17 18.51
CA PRO A 34 -12.62 9.24 19.62
C PRO A 34 -11.29 9.84 19.14
N ILE A 35 -10.86 10.92 19.80
CA ILE A 35 -9.58 11.56 19.54
C ILE A 35 -8.48 10.62 20.03
N VAL A 36 -7.87 9.86 19.12
CA VAL A 36 -6.68 9.06 19.39
C VAL A 36 -5.51 10.03 19.57
N ARG A 37 -5.14 10.31 20.81
CA ARG A 37 -3.96 11.13 21.11
C ARG A 37 -2.71 10.34 20.70
N PRO A 38 -1.77 10.95 19.95
CA PRO A 38 -0.49 10.31 19.64
C PRO A 38 0.24 9.97 20.94
N VAL A 39 0.39 8.69 21.23
CA VAL A 39 1.24 8.22 22.32
C VAL A 39 2.67 8.48 21.88
N ARG A 40 3.33 9.44 22.52
CA ARG A 40 4.74 9.74 22.26
C ARG A 40 5.56 8.48 22.52
N PRO A 41 6.34 7.96 21.55
CA PRO A 41 7.18 6.80 21.79
C PRO A 41 8.13 7.09 22.95
N ALA A 42 8.17 6.19 23.93
CA ALA A 42 9.17 6.25 24.98
C ALA A 42 10.57 6.11 24.35
N PRO A 43 11.57 6.88 24.80
CA PRO A 43 12.94 6.72 24.31
C PRO A 43 13.44 5.30 24.64
N PRO A 44 14.18 4.65 23.72
CA PRO A 44 14.76 3.34 24.00
C PRO A 44 15.75 3.45 25.17
N ALA A 45 15.67 2.49 26.09
CA ALA A 45 16.63 2.38 27.18
C ALA A 45 18.05 2.15 26.62
N PRO A 46 19.11 2.70 27.25
CA PRO A 46 20.48 2.46 26.82
C PRO A 46 20.83 0.98 27.04
N VAL A 47 21.02 0.25 25.94
CA VAL A 47 21.56 -1.11 25.98
C VAL A 47 23.06 -1.05 26.26
N SER A 48 23.50 -1.65 27.36
CA SER A 48 24.92 -1.77 27.68
C SER A 48 25.59 -2.75 26.71
N VAL A 49 26.35 -2.20 25.75
CA VAL A 49 27.19 -2.98 24.84
C VAL A 49 28.32 -3.62 25.65
N THR A 50 28.19 -4.93 25.92
CA THR A 50 29.30 -5.73 26.45
C THR A 50 30.19 -6.11 25.27
N THR A 51 31.28 -5.36 25.10
CA THR A 51 32.31 -5.65 24.11
C THR A 51 33.01 -6.97 24.43
N PRO A 52 33.09 -7.93 23.49
CA PRO A 52 33.94 -9.10 23.67
C PRO A 52 35.42 -8.68 23.61
N ARG A 53 36.13 -8.88 24.72
CA ARG A 53 37.60 -8.83 24.79
C ARG A 53 38.15 -10.03 24.01
N TYR A 54 38.66 -9.79 22.80
CA TYR A 54 39.52 -10.75 22.12
C TYR A 54 40.95 -10.65 22.67
N PRO A 55 41.61 -11.77 23.05
CA PRO A 55 43.03 -11.76 23.36
C PRO A 55 43.87 -11.57 22.10
N VAL A 56 44.83 -10.64 22.17
CA VAL A 56 45.85 -10.39 21.16
C VAL A 56 46.85 -11.55 21.17
N ALA A 57 46.74 -12.45 20.19
CA ALA A 57 47.79 -13.42 19.89
C ALA A 57 48.63 -12.87 18.72
N MET A 58 49.83 -12.37 19.04
CA MET A 58 50.86 -12.06 18.04
C MET A 58 51.42 -13.38 17.48
N GLY A 59 51.27 -13.58 16.17
CA GLY A 59 51.93 -14.65 15.43
C GLY A 59 52.02 -14.28 13.94
N PRO A 60 53.22 -14.18 13.34
CA PRO A 60 53.37 -13.94 11.91
C PRO A 60 53.52 -15.27 11.20
N ALA A 61 52.53 -15.65 10.39
CA ALA A 61 52.73 -16.66 9.35
C ALA A 61 51.70 -16.46 8.24
N ALA A 62 52.22 -16.27 7.04
CA ALA A 62 51.48 -16.11 5.81
C ALA A 62 50.48 -17.25 5.58
N ALA A 63 49.22 -16.89 5.37
CA ALA A 63 48.30 -17.66 4.56
C ALA A 63 47.37 -16.67 3.87
N THR A 64 47.67 -16.39 2.61
CA THR A 64 46.78 -15.77 1.63
C THR A 64 45.53 -16.64 1.51
N GLN A 65 44.51 -16.35 2.31
CA GLN A 65 43.16 -16.84 2.04
C GLN A 65 42.46 -15.81 1.15
N THR A 66 42.82 -15.84 -0.13
CA THR A 66 41.93 -15.39 -1.19
C THR A 66 40.79 -16.40 -1.26
N VAL A 67 39.78 -16.24 -0.40
CA VAL A 67 38.49 -16.88 -0.61
C VAL A 67 37.83 -16.12 -1.75
N ALA A 68 38.13 -16.53 -2.98
CA ALA A 68 37.26 -16.22 -4.10
C ALA A 68 35.89 -16.87 -3.79
N PRO A 69 34.77 -16.15 -3.86
CA PRO A 69 33.47 -16.78 -3.81
C PRO A 69 33.36 -17.77 -4.98
N PRO A 70 32.66 -18.90 -4.83
CA PRO A 70 32.36 -19.78 -5.96
C PRO A 70 31.43 -19.03 -6.92
N ASP A 71 32.03 -18.29 -7.85
CA ASP A 71 31.41 -17.71 -9.04
C ASP A 71 31.07 -18.86 -9.99
N ASN A 72 30.02 -19.58 -9.66
CA ASN A 72 29.43 -20.66 -10.45
C ASN A 72 27.89 -20.57 -10.39
N HIS A 73 27.36 -19.35 -10.32
CA HIS A 73 26.01 -19.13 -10.82
C HIS A 73 26.12 -19.09 -12.35
N PRO A 74 25.41 -19.94 -13.10
CA PRO A 74 25.19 -19.66 -14.52
C PRO A 74 24.69 -18.21 -14.61
N PRO A 75 25.10 -17.41 -15.61
CA PRO A 75 24.52 -16.10 -15.80
C PRO A 75 23.03 -16.32 -15.95
N ASP A 76 22.27 -15.99 -14.90
CA ASP A 76 20.82 -15.98 -14.95
C ASP A 76 20.45 -15.18 -16.20
N PRO A 77 19.49 -15.65 -17.02
CA PRO A 77 19.10 -14.94 -18.21
C PRO A 77 18.85 -13.48 -17.83
N PRO A 78 19.27 -12.49 -18.64
CA PRO A 78 19.09 -11.09 -18.31
C PRO A 78 17.59 -10.83 -18.19
N THR A 79 17.06 -10.93 -16.98
CA THR A 79 15.71 -10.54 -16.65
C THR A 79 15.73 -9.04 -16.76
N ALA A 80 15.18 -8.54 -17.87
CA ALA A 80 15.11 -7.11 -18.13
C ALA A 80 14.59 -6.40 -16.88
N ASP A 81 15.27 -5.32 -16.50
CA ASP A 81 14.79 -4.50 -15.41
C ASP A 81 13.42 -3.91 -15.77
N ILE A 82 12.51 -3.91 -14.81
CA ILE A 82 11.12 -3.47 -14.96
C ILE A 82 10.93 -2.23 -14.09
N GLU A 83 10.35 -1.18 -14.66
CA GLU A 83 10.01 0.01 -13.90
C GLU A 83 8.68 -0.18 -13.16
N PHE A 84 8.68 0.11 -11.87
CA PHE A 84 7.48 0.07 -11.03
C PHE A 84 7.16 1.47 -10.52
N GLU A 85 5.90 1.89 -10.65
CA GLU A 85 5.33 3.10 -10.06
C GLU A 85 4.63 2.78 -8.74
N TYR A 86 4.96 3.55 -7.69
CA TYR A 86 4.25 3.48 -6.42
C TYR A 86 3.07 4.45 -6.38
N THR A 87 1.85 3.93 -6.40
CA THR A 87 0.58 4.69 -6.40
C THR A 87 0.00 4.97 -5.00
N GLY A 88 0.71 4.61 -3.93
CA GLY A 88 0.24 4.82 -2.57
C GLY A 88 0.52 6.23 -2.03
N ASN A 89 0.15 6.46 -0.78
CA ASN A 89 0.42 7.73 -0.09
C ASN A 89 1.58 7.54 0.89
N GLY A 90 2.64 8.33 0.72
CA GLY A 90 3.78 8.36 1.63
C GLY A 90 5.01 7.64 1.06
N ARG A 91 5.78 6.99 1.94
CA ARG A 91 7.01 6.29 1.60
C ARG A 91 6.79 4.78 1.62
N LEU A 92 7.34 4.08 0.65
CA LEU A 92 7.36 2.62 0.61
C LEU A 92 8.80 2.14 0.51
N THR A 93 9.12 1.05 1.22
CA THR A 93 10.41 0.38 1.11
C THR A 93 10.13 -1.09 0.95
N VAL A 94 10.62 -1.69 -0.13
CA VAL A 94 10.42 -3.11 -0.42
C VAL A 94 11.76 -3.77 -0.67
N THR A 95 11.96 -4.94 -0.07
CA THR A 95 13.13 -5.77 -0.32
C THR A 95 12.76 -6.84 -1.34
N GLY A 96 13.49 -6.90 -2.45
CA GLY A 96 13.38 -7.96 -3.44
C GLY A 96 13.71 -9.31 -2.80
N PRO A 97 12.80 -10.30 -2.83
CA PRO A 97 13.04 -11.59 -2.19
C PRO A 97 14.07 -12.45 -2.92
N ILE A 98 14.34 -12.18 -4.20
CA ILE A 98 15.30 -12.92 -5.01
C ILE A 98 16.68 -12.27 -4.94
N THR A 99 16.76 -10.97 -5.24
CA THR A 99 18.07 -10.28 -5.26
C THR A 99 18.50 -9.75 -3.89
N GLY A 100 17.58 -9.61 -2.94
CA GLY A 100 17.84 -8.90 -1.67
C GLY A 100 17.95 -7.38 -1.82
N THR A 101 17.72 -6.83 -3.02
CA THR A 101 17.83 -5.40 -3.29
C THR A 101 16.72 -4.64 -2.57
N VAL A 102 17.05 -3.51 -1.96
CA VAL A 102 16.06 -2.66 -1.29
C VAL A 102 15.66 -1.50 -2.21
N TYR A 103 14.38 -1.49 -2.60
CA TYR A 103 13.76 -0.46 -3.43
C TYR A 103 13.04 0.55 -2.55
N TYR A 104 13.33 1.83 -2.75
CA TYR A 104 12.79 2.93 -1.95
C TYR A 104 11.94 3.84 -2.81
N PHE A 105 10.68 4.03 -2.41
CA PHE A 105 9.75 4.99 -2.99
C PHE A 105 9.51 6.08 -1.96
N THR A 106 9.85 7.32 -2.28
CA THR A 106 9.78 8.47 -1.38
C THR A 106 8.41 9.15 -1.39
N ALA A 107 7.66 9.02 -2.47
CA ALA A 107 6.31 9.57 -2.63
C ALA A 107 5.45 8.72 -3.58
N GLY A 108 4.12 8.93 -3.53
CA GLY A 108 3.20 8.41 -4.53
C GLY A 108 3.44 9.05 -5.91
N GLY A 109 3.40 8.25 -6.97
CA GLY A 109 3.75 8.60 -8.35
C GLY A 109 5.23 8.46 -8.68
N GLU A 110 6.06 7.93 -7.76
CA GLU A 110 7.48 7.69 -8.00
C GLU A 110 7.69 6.35 -8.68
N SER A 111 8.56 6.34 -9.69
CA SER A 111 8.95 5.14 -10.42
C SER A 111 10.36 4.71 -10.04
N VAL A 112 10.54 3.40 -9.81
CA VAL A 112 11.84 2.80 -9.49
C VAL A 112 12.08 1.60 -10.39
N THR A 113 13.28 1.51 -10.93
CA THR A 113 13.72 0.36 -11.72
C THR A 113 14.02 -0.83 -10.81
N VAL A 114 13.31 -1.92 -11.03
CA VAL A 114 13.35 -3.17 -10.25
C VAL A 114 13.95 -4.27 -11.10
N HIS A 115 14.71 -5.16 -10.48
CA HIS A 115 15.22 -6.34 -11.16
C HIS A 115 14.07 -7.27 -11.60
N GLY A 116 14.10 -7.74 -12.85
CA GLY A 116 12.98 -8.53 -13.38
C GLY A 116 12.69 -9.82 -12.58
N SER A 117 13.68 -10.40 -11.89
CA SER A 117 13.47 -11.55 -10.99
C SER A 117 12.62 -11.23 -9.75
N ASP A 118 12.63 -10.00 -9.26
CA ASP A 118 11.83 -9.58 -8.11
C ASP A 118 10.43 -9.09 -8.51
N ALA A 119 10.22 -8.77 -9.79
CA ALA A 119 9.00 -8.15 -10.31
C ALA A 119 7.73 -8.92 -9.94
N SER A 120 7.68 -10.24 -10.15
CA SER A 120 6.50 -11.05 -9.83
C SER A 120 6.12 -11.02 -8.34
N SER A 121 7.10 -10.84 -7.45
CA SER A 121 6.84 -10.67 -6.02
C SER A 121 6.37 -9.26 -5.70
N LEU A 122 6.90 -8.24 -6.40
CA LEU A 122 6.51 -6.85 -6.22
C LEU A 122 5.12 -6.53 -6.79
N GLU A 123 4.67 -7.23 -7.83
CA GLU A 123 3.31 -7.11 -8.36
C GLU A 123 2.23 -7.44 -7.31
N SER A 124 2.57 -8.26 -6.32
CA SER A 124 1.67 -8.61 -5.20
C SER A 124 1.61 -7.52 -4.12
N VAL A 125 2.48 -6.51 -4.17
CA VAL A 125 2.55 -5.46 -3.15
C VAL A 125 1.48 -4.40 -3.42
N PRO A 126 0.57 -4.12 -2.47
CA PRO A 126 -0.47 -3.13 -2.65
C PRO A 126 0.10 -1.74 -2.95
N GLY A 127 -0.38 -1.14 -4.03
CA GLY A 127 0.04 0.19 -4.45
C GLY A 127 1.24 0.22 -5.38
N LEU A 128 1.87 -0.90 -5.71
CA LEU A 128 2.86 -0.96 -6.79
C LEU A 128 2.21 -1.37 -8.11
N LYS A 129 2.64 -0.74 -9.21
CA LYS A 129 2.20 -1.06 -10.57
C LYS A 129 3.39 -1.04 -11.52
N ILE A 130 3.36 -1.86 -12.56
CA ILE A 130 4.34 -1.75 -13.65
C ILE A 130 4.08 -0.45 -14.41
N ALA A 131 5.12 0.37 -14.54
CA ALA A 131 5.07 1.59 -15.33
C ALA A 131 5.03 1.24 -16.83
N PRO A 132 4.25 1.98 -17.65
CA PRO A 132 4.07 1.70 -19.07
C PRO A 132 5.28 2.04 -19.94
#